data_AF-E4XP57-F1
#
_entry.id   AF-E4XP57-F1
#
_cell.length_a   1.000
_cell.length_b   1.000
_cell.length_c   1.000
_cell.angle_alpha   90.00
_cell.angle_beta   90.00
_cell.angle_gamma   90.00
#
_symmetry.space_group_name_H-M   'P 1'
#
loop_
_entity.id
_entity.type
_entity.pdbx_description
1 polymer ?
#
loop_
_entity_poly.entity_id
_entity_poly.type
_entity_poly.pdbx_seq_one_letter_code
_entity_poly.pdbx_strand_id
1 'polypeptide(L)'
;MKLFALFSVALAQDAGPGDGSRAMSLDKKISNAQVKCNYYMEKALVCNPPSSKISKYNHRIEKVLLDAKHHLETGKCDKNDAAPGYPYRKRRQAGDDLFSADEEFTALQQEVEEFGGKGKYGSMANQDQLERLKGVCEKFTTASLADDSLVDCPKLGAWQKRMDHLMADLDRMENVCMKQEQEAQYGGGSYPTERPTTEDPYAMETTTEAYTTAGYSTTSYYPTTTTTTTAVPTTKYTTKNKKKKNNKNRN
;
A
#
# COMPACT_ATOMS: atom_id res chain seq x y z
N MET A 1 31.25 -33.77 22.26
CA MET A 1 30.84 -33.98 20.86
C MET A 1 29.44 -33.40 20.70
N LYS A 2 29.28 -32.31 19.96
CA LYS A 2 27.98 -31.65 19.69
C LYS A 2 27.66 -31.89 18.22
N LEU A 3 26.59 -32.63 17.95
CA LEU A 3 26.04 -32.83 16.60
C LEU A 3 25.04 -31.71 16.34
N PHE A 4 25.36 -30.81 15.40
CA PHE A 4 24.38 -29.90 14.82
C PHE A 4 23.67 -30.65 13.69
N ALA A 5 22.39 -30.95 13.91
CA ALA A 5 21.50 -31.43 12.87
C ALA A 5 21.22 -30.25 11.92
N LEU A 6 21.68 -30.38 10.68
CA LEU A 6 21.30 -29.50 9.58
C LEU A 6 19.84 -29.81 9.23
N PHE A 7 18.95 -28.83 9.43
CA PHE A 7 17.60 -28.87 8.88
C PHE A 7 17.69 -28.63 7.37
N SER A 8 17.68 -29.72 6.61
CA SER A 8 17.37 -29.68 5.18
C SER A 8 15.89 -29.30 5.01
N VAL A 9 15.62 -28.02 4.77
CA VAL A 9 14.31 -27.60 4.27
C VAL A 9 14.22 -28.05 2.81
N ALA A 10 13.63 -29.22 2.61
CA ALA A 10 13.16 -29.64 1.31
C ALA A 10 11.98 -28.74 0.93
N LEU A 11 12.25 -27.69 0.14
CA LEU A 11 11.19 -27.01 -0.61
C LEU A 11 10.68 -28.02 -1.63
N ALA A 12 9.51 -28.60 -1.34
CA ALA A 12 8.72 -29.33 -2.30
C ALA A 12 8.44 -28.39 -3.48
N GLN A 13 9.20 -28.56 -4.56
CA GLN A 13 8.83 -28.04 -5.85
C GLN A 13 7.62 -28.86 -6.28
N ASP A 14 6.44 -28.27 -6.11
CA ASP A 14 5.19 -28.75 -6.70
C ASP A 14 5.27 -28.50 -8.22
N ALA A 15 6.17 -29.23 -8.87
CA ALA A 15 6.33 -29.27 -10.31
C ALA A 15 5.53 -30.48 -10.82
N GLY A 16 4.22 -30.30 -10.90
CA GLY A 16 3.33 -31.22 -11.61
C GLY A 16 3.71 -31.31 -13.10
N PRO A 17 3.41 -32.45 -13.76
CA PRO A 17 3.86 -32.71 -15.11
C PRO A 17 2.96 -31.99 -16.14
N GLY A 18 3.57 -31.18 -17.01
CA GLY A 18 3.13 -31.09 -18.41
C GLY A 18 2.00 -30.14 -18.79
N ASP A 19 1.98 -28.89 -18.30
CA ASP A 19 1.36 -27.78 -19.05
C ASP A 19 2.38 -26.66 -19.21
N GLY A 20 2.68 -26.27 -20.45
CA GLY A 20 3.69 -25.28 -20.83
C GLY A 20 3.33 -23.85 -20.47
N SER A 21 2.60 -23.63 -19.39
CA SER A 21 2.21 -22.33 -18.89
C SER A 21 2.95 -22.07 -17.58
N ARG A 22 4.12 -21.42 -17.67
CA ARG A 22 4.85 -20.80 -16.53
C ARG A 22 4.04 -19.67 -15.84
N ALA A 23 2.73 -19.63 -16.02
CA ALA A 23 1.88 -18.57 -15.52
C ALA A 23 1.59 -18.78 -14.03
N MET A 24 2.09 -17.88 -13.17
CA MET A 24 1.73 -17.86 -11.75
C MET A 24 0.23 -17.56 -11.58
N SER A 25 -0.42 -18.18 -10.60
CA SER A 25 -1.79 -17.84 -10.21
C SER A 25 -1.88 -16.43 -9.65
N LEU A 26 -3.06 -15.79 -9.76
CA LEU A 26 -3.32 -14.47 -9.19
C LEU A 26 -2.96 -14.41 -7.70
N ASP A 27 -3.31 -15.44 -6.94
CA ASP A 27 -2.97 -15.55 -5.51
C ASP A 27 -1.47 -15.51 -5.25
N LYS A 28 -0.70 -16.23 -6.06
CA LYS A 28 0.75 -16.24 -5.94
C LYS A 28 1.35 -14.89 -6.32
N LYS A 29 0.82 -14.22 -7.36
CA LYS A 29 1.22 -12.87 -7.74
C LYS A 29 0.96 -11.87 -6.62
N ILE A 30 -0.22 -11.92 -5.99
CA ILE A 30 -0.60 -11.04 -4.88
C ILE A 30 0.32 -11.28 -3.68
N SER A 31 0.53 -12.53 -3.28
CA SER A 31 1.42 -12.87 -2.16
C SER A 31 2.85 -12.40 -2.40
N ASN A 32 3.38 -12.62 -3.61
CA ASN A 32 4.72 -12.16 -3.97
C ASN A 32 4.81 -10.62 -3.96
N ALA A 33 3.79 -9.92 -4.46
CA ALA A 33 3.73 -8.46 -4.41
C ALA A 33 3.75 -7.93 -2.97
N GLN A 34 2.97 -8.54 -2.07
CA GLN A 34 2.93 -8.15 -0.66
C GLN A 34 4.28 -8.30 0.01
N VAL A 35 4.92 -9.47 -0.12
CA VAL A 35 6.23 -9.75 0.50
C VAL A 35 7.29 -8.77 0.01
N LYS A 36 7.35 -8.55 -1.31
CA LYS A 36 8.39 -7.73 -1.95
C LYS A 36 8.22 -6.25 -1.67
N CYS A 37 6.98 -5.76 -1.73
CA CYS A 37 6.70 -4.38 -1.38
C CYS A 37 6.91 -4.11 0.12
N ASN A 38 6.57 -5.07 1.00
CA ASN A 38 6.88 -4.93 2.42
C ASN A 38 8.40 -4.84 2.64
N TYR A 39 9.16 -5.74 2.04
CA TYR A 39 10.63 -5.73 2.15
C TYR A 39 11.22 -4.40 1.63
N TYR A 40 10.78 -3.93 0.47
CA TYR A 40 11.17 -2.60 -0.03
C TYR A 40 10.87 -1.50 0.99
N MET A 41 9.66 -1.45 1.56
CA MET A 41 9.29 -0.44 2.55
C MET A 41 10.12 -0.53 3.84
N GLU A 42 10.41 -1.73 4.33
CA GLU A 42 11.26 -1.94 5.51
C GLU A 42 12.69 -1.44 5.30
N LYS A 43 13.20 -1.51 4.06
CA LYS A 43 14.55 -1.05 3.71
C LYS A 43 14.62 0.41 3.27
N ALA A 44 13.55 0.95 2.69
CA ALA A 44 13.49 2.32 2.19
C ALA A 44 13.05 3.33 3.26
N LEU A 45 12.12 2.93 4.13
CA LEU A 45 11.40 3.86 5.02
C LEU A 45 11.90 3.78 6.46
N VAL A 46 13.22 3.67 6.68
CA VAL A 46 13.80 3.50 8.01
C VAL A 46 13.71 4.75 8.90
N CYS A 47 13.55 5.93 8.29
CA CYS A 47 13.54 7.20 8.99
C CYS A 47 12.19 7.52 9.64
N ASN A 48 12.18 8.45 10.60
CA ASN A 48 10.94 8.98 11.19
C ASN A 48 10.52 10.28 10.48
N PRO A 49 9.23 10.46 10.13
CA PRO A 49 8.08 9.58 10.39
C PRO A 49 7.77 8.41 9.41
N PRO A 50 8.37 8.24 8.21
CA PRO A 50 8.02 7.17 7.26
C PRO A 50 7.93 5.75 7.82
N SER A 51 8.81 5.36 8.73
CA SER A 51 8.83 4.02 9.35
C SER A 51 7.49 3.64 9.99
N SER A 52 6.85 4.59 10.68
CA SER A 52 5.52 4.39 11.31
C SER A 52 4.39 4.14 10.29
N LYS A 53 4.62 4.50 9.02
CA LYS A 53 3.61 4.40 7.95
C LYS A 53 3.69 3.09 7.17
N ILE A 54 4.73 2.27 7.37
CA ILE A 54 4.93 1.01 6.64
C ILE A 54 3.68 0.11 6.74
N SER A 55 3.20 -0.17 7.96
CA SER A 55 2.01 -1.01 8.17
C SER A 55 0.77 -0.48 7.45
N LYS A 56 0.56 0.84 7.46
CA LYS A 56 -0.55 1.49 6.77
C LYS A 56 -0.47 1.32 5.25
N TYR A 57 0.72 1.44 4.67
CA TYR A 57 0.89 1.31 3.22
C TYR A 57 0.86 -0.14 2.75
N ASN A 58 1.42 -1.08 3.53
CA ASN A 58 1.20 -2.52 3.35
C ASN A 58 -0.28 -2.86 3.25
N HIS A 59 -1.07 -2.42 4.25
CA HIS A 59 -2.50 -2.67 4.26
C HIS A 59 -3.22 -2.05 3.06
N ARG A 60 -2.81 -0.86 2.61
CA ARG A 60 -3.41 -0.19 1.44
C ARG A 60 -3.12 -0.94 0.14
N ILE A 61 -1.89 -1.42 -0.05
CA ILE A 61 -1.50 -2.23 -1.21
C ILE A 61 -2.27 -3.55 -1.20
N GLU A 62 -2.25 -4.26 -0.08
CA GLU A 62 -3.02 -5.49 0.12
C GLU A 62 -4.51 -5.29 -0.20
N LYS A 63 -5.12 -4.23 0.33
CA LYS A 63 -6.54 -3.95 0.10
C LYS A 63 -6.87 -3.77 -1.38
N VAL A 64 -6.00 -3.15 -2.17
CA VAL A 64 -6.22 -3.01 -3.62
C VAL A 64 -6.18 -4.37 -4.31
N LEU A 65 -5.17 -5.18 -4.01
CA LEU A 65 -4.97 -6.49 -4.61
C LEU A 65 -6.07 -7.49 -4.21
N LEU A 66 -6.46 -7.50 -2.94
CA LEU A 66 -7.55 -8.35 -2.44
C LEU A 66 -8.93 -7.88 -2.92
N ASP A 67 -9.16 -6.58 -3.13
CA ASP A 67 -10.38 -6.07 -3.77
C ASP A 67 -10.49 -6.60 -5.22
N ALA A 68 -9.36 -6.67 -5.95
CA ALA A 68 -9.32 -7.25 -7.28
C ALA A 68 -9.66 -8.74 -7.27
N LYS A 69 -9.01 -9.52 -6.41
CA LYS A 69 -9.30 -10.94 -6.21
C LYS A 69 -10.77 -11.18 -5.84
N HIS A 70 -11.29 -10.43 -4.87
CA HIS A 70 -12.67 -10.58 -4.42
C HIS A 70 -13.68 -10.29 -5.55
N HIS A 71 -13.40 -9.30 -6.39
CA HIS A 71 -14.25 -8.99 -7.54
C HIS A 71 -14.26 -10.12 -8.58
N LEU A 72 -13.11 -10.76 -8.80
CA LEU A 72 -13.01 -11.94 -9.65
C LEU A 72 -13.84 -13.11 -9.06
N GLU A 73 -13.62 -13.44 -7.79
CA GLU A 73 -14.32 -14.56 -7.11
C GLU A 73 -15.83 -14.37 -7.03
N THR A 74 -16.31 -13.12 -6.94
CA THR A 74 -17.74 -12.80 -6.90
C THR A 74 -18.40 -12.71 -8.28
N GLY A 75 -17.66 -12.98 -9.36
CA GLY A 75 -18.17 -12.90 -10.74
C GLY A 75 -18.50 -11.47 -11.19
N LYS A 76 -17.97 -10.45 -10.50
CA LYS A 76 -18.16 -9.03 -10.90
C LYS A 76 -17.28 -8.61 -12.07
N CYS A 77 -16.37 -9.49 -12.48
CA CYS A 77 -15.51 -9.30 -13.64
C CYS A 77 -16.08 -9.92 -14.92
N ASP A 78 -17.09 -10.78 -14.79
CA ASP A 78 -17.81 -11.32 -15.93
C ASP A 78 -18.75 -10.25 -16.47
N LYS A 79 -18.42 -9.70 -17.64
CA LYS A 79 -19.35 -8.86 -18.37
C LYS A 79 -20.46 -9.78 -18.89
N ASN A 80 -21.64 -9.70 -18.28
CA ASN A 80 -22.85 -10.29 -18.87
C ASN A 80 -22.95 -9.82 -20.34
N ASP A 81 -23.08 -10.79 -21.24
CA ASP A 81 -22.90 -10.70 -22.69
C ASP A 81 -23.53 -9.48 -23.38
N ALA A 82 -22.74 -8.81 -24.25
CA ALA A 82 -23.08 -8.44 -25.64
C ALA A 82 -22.18 -7.30 -26.15
N ALA A 83 -20.91 -7.57 -26.47
CA ALA A 83 -20.13 -6.68 -27.34
C ALA A 83 -19.32 -7.52 -28.34
N PRO A 84 -19.40 -7.25 -29.65
CA PRO A 84 -18.79 -8.07 -30.68
C PRO A 84 -17.26 -7.98 -30.58
N GLY A 85 -16.64 -9.16 -30.58
CA GLY A 85 -15.24 -9.40 -30.25
C GLY A 85 -14.26 -8.66 -31.16
N TYR A 86 -13.45 -7.79 -30.56
CA TYR A 86 -12.15 -7.43 -31.11
C TYR A 86 -11.15 -8.53 -30.74
N PRO A 87 -10.27 -8.96 -31.67
CA PRO A 87 -9.28 -9.99 -31.38
C PRO A 87 -8.25 -9.44 -30.38
N TYR A 88 -8.37 -9.83 -29.12
CA TYR A 88 -7.41 -9.53 -28.07
C TYR A 88 -6.09 -10.23 -28.39
N ARG A 89 -5.03 -9.47 -28.71
CA ARG A 89 -3.67 -10.02 -28.81
C ARG A 89 -3.19 -10.38 -27.41
N LYS A 90 -3.16 -11.68 -27.11
CA LYS A 90 -2.54 -12.27 -25.92
C LYS A 90 -1.11 -11.75 -25.74
N ARG A 91 -0.88 -10.91 -24.72
CA ARG A 91 0.44 -10.36 -24.38
C ARG A 91 1.26 -11.44 -23.66
N ARG A 92 1.93 -12.31 -24.41
CA ARG A 92 2.74 -13.43 -23.90
C ARG A 92 4.02 -13.04 -23.13
N GLN A 93 4.16 -11.81 -22.63
CA GLN A 93 5.41 -11.32 -22.03
C GLN A 93 5.44 -11.32 -20.49
N ALA A 94 4.30 -11.38 -19.80
CA ALA A 94 4.29 -11.15 -18.35
C ALA A 94 4.84 -12.30 -17.49
N GLY A 95 4.90 -13.54 -18.00
CA GLY A 95 5.28 -14.72 -17.22
C GLY A 95 6.79 -14.84 -16.98
N ASP A 96 7.58 -14.75 -18.04
CA ASP A 96 9.05 -14.88 -17.96
C ASP A 96 9.67 -13.65 -17.25
N ASP A 97 9.12 -12.45 -17.47
CA ASP A 97 9.56 -11.22 -16.79
C ASP A 97 9.37 -11.30 -15.26
N LEU A 98 8.29 -11.95 -14.80
CA LEU A 98 7.99 -12.04 -13.38
C LEU A 98 8.87 -13.07 -12.67
N PHE A 99 9.26 -14.14 -13.35
CA PHE A 99 10.22 -15.11 -12.82
C PHE A 99 11.62 -14.49 -12.69
N SER A 100 12.07 -13.76 -13.72
CA SER A 100 13.34 -13.01 -13.66
C SER A 100 13.34 -11.97 -12.53
N ALA A 101 12.22 -11.28 -12.30
CA ALA A 101 12.08 -10.34 -11.19
C ALA A 101 12.02 -11.02 -9.81
N ASP A 102 11.70 -12.32 -9.73
CA ASP A 102 11.77 -13.12 -8.50
C ASP A 102 13.22 -13.46 -8.15
N GLU A 103 13.99 -13.93 -9.14
CA GLU A 103 15.42 -14.18 -8.99
C GLU A 103 16.19 -12.89 -8.65
N GLU A 104 15.86 -11.78 -9.33
CA GLU A 104 16.44 -10.46 -9.02
C GLU A 104 16.17 -10.06 -7.56
N PHE A 105 14.95 -10.31 -7.05
CA PHE A 105 14.60 -10.01 -5.67
C PHE A 105 15.43 -10.83 -4.68
N THR A 106 15.59 -12.14 -4.91
CA THR A 106 16.38 -12.99 -4.01
C THR A 106 17.84 -12.56 -3.98
N ALA A 107 18.42 -12.20 -5.13
CA ALA A 107 19.78 -11.68 -5.20
C ALA A 107 19.90 -10.34 -4.44
N LEU A 108 18.96 -9.42 -4.62
CA LEU A 108 18.93 -8.14 -3.90
C LEU A 108 18.76 -8.31 -2.40
N GLN A 109 17.91 -9.23 -1.97
CA GLN A 109 17.71 -9.49 -0.54
C GLN A 109 19.01 -9.93 0.11
N GLN A 110 19.75 -10.85 -0.53
CA GLN A 110 21.05 -11.30 -0.04
C GLN A 110 22.08 -10.15 -0.04
N GLU A 111 22.13 -9.37 -1.11
CA GLU A 111 23.03 -8.22 -1.24
C GLU A 111 22.78 -7.17 -0.14
N VAL A 112 21.51 -6.86 0.14
CA VAL A 112 21.10 -5.89 1.17
C VAL A 112 21.34 -6.44 2.58
N GLU A 113 21.17 -7.74 2.81
CA GLU A 113 21.43 -8.34 4.12
C GLU A 113 22.95 -8.46 4.41
N GLU A 114 23.77 -8.71 3.39
CA GLU A 114 25.23 -8.85 3.54
C GLU A 114 25.95 -7.49 3.52
N PHE A 115 25.56 -6.58 2.64
CA PHE A 115 26.25 -5.31 2.38
C PHE A 115 25.42 -4.06 2.69
N GLY A 116 24.22 -4.21 3.25
CA GLY A 116 23.35 -3.08 3.57
C GLY A 116 24.02 -2.06 4.47
N GLY A 117 23.81 -0.78 4.15
CA GLY A 117 24.38 0.34 4.90
C GLY A 117 23.86 0.34 6.34
N LYS A 118 24.77 0.40 7.32
CA LYS A 118 24.41 0.67 8.72
C LYS A 118 24.20 2.17 8.89
N GLY A 119 23.03 2.64 8.48
CA GLY A 119 22.61 4.02 8.68
C GLY A 119 22.23 4.31 10.13
N LYS A 120 22.11 5.60 10.47
CA LYS A 120 21.69 6.07 11.82
C LYS A 120 20.32 5.54 12.26
N TYR A 121 19.47 5.17 11.29
CA TYR A 121 18.09 4.72 11.52
C TYR A 121 17.87 3.23 11.26
N GLY A 122 18.93 2.46 10.95
CA GLY A 122 18.85 1.02 10.70
C GLY A 122 19.65 0.57 9.47
N SER A 123 19.42 -0.67 9.03
CA SER A 123 19.97 -1.23 7.80
C SER A 123 19.19 -0.69 6.59
N MET A 124 19.47 0.55 6.20
CA MET A 124 18.96 1.14 4.97
C MET A 124 19.73 0.56 3.78
N ALA A 125 19.03 0.19 2.72
CA ALA A 125 19.68 -0.24 1.49
C ALA A 125 20.27 0.98 0.76
N ASN A 126 21.32 0.78 -0.04
CA ASN A 126 21.90 1.87 -0.83
C ASN A 126 20.93 2.32 -1.94
N GLN A 127 21.10 3.52 -2.49
CA GLN A 127 20.19 4.11 -3.49
C GLN A 127 19.91 3.16 -4.67
N ASP A 128 20.96 2.55 -5.23
CA ASP A 128 20.82 1.61 -6.35
C ASP A 128 20.02 0.36 -5.96
N GLN A 129 20.19 -0.12 -4.73
CA GLN A 129 19.45 -1.26 -4.19
C GLN A 129 17.98 -0.89 -3.97
N LEU A 130 17.71 0.32 -3.47
CA LEU A 130 16.35 0.83 -3.26
C LEU A 130 15.60 0.98 -4.58
N GLU A 131 16.23 1.53 -5.61
CA GLU A 131 15.61 1.67 -6.94
C GLU A 131 15.26 0.30 -7.54
N ARG A 132 16.16 -0.69 -7.41
CA ARG A 132 15.88 -2.06 -7.86
C ARG A 132 14.78 -2.73 -7.04
N LEU A 133 14.79 -2.58 -5.72
CA LEU A 133 13.73 -3.11 -4.84
C LEU A 133 12.36 -2.47 -5.14
N LYS A 134 12.33 -1.16 -5.39
CA LYS A 134 11.14 -0.43 -5.84
C LYS A 134 10.65 -0.98 -7.17
N GLY A 135 11.53 -1.13 -8.16
CA GLY A 135 11.21 -1.71 -9.46
C GLY A 135 10.63 -3.12 -9.35
N VAL A 136 11.15 -3.95 -8.44
CA VAL A 136 10.56 -5.26 -8.15
C VAL A 136 9.15 -5.12 -7.55
N CYS A 137 8.96 -4.30 -6.52
CA CYS A 137 7.64 -4.07 -5.93
C CYS A 137 6.60 -3.59 -6.97
N GLU A 138 6.98 -2.63 -7.82
CA GLU A 138 6.14 -2.13 -8.91
C GLU A 138 5.81 -3.23 -9.92
N LYS A 139 6.82 -3.97 -10.41
CA LYS A 139 6.62 -5.09 -11.35
C LYS A 139 5.61 -6.10 -10.82
N PHE A 140 5.72 -6.52 -9.55
CA PHE A 140 4.82 -7.53 -8.98
C PHE A 140 3.40 -7.00 -8.74
N THR A 141 3.25 -5.74 -8.30
CA THR A 141 1.93 -5.13 -8.13
C THR A 141 1.23 -4.89 -9.46
N THR A 142 1.96 -4.40 -10.48
CA THR A 142 1.44 -4.26 -11.84
C THR A 142 1.11 -5.63 -12.45
N ALA A 143 1.96 -6.64 -12.30
CA ALA A 143 1.71 -7.97 -12.82
C ALA A 143 0.49 -8.66 -12.17
N SER A 144 0.23 -8.38 -10.90
CA SER A 144 -0.97 -8.85 -10.21
C SER A 144 -2.25 -8.24 -10.80
N LEU A 145 -2.23 -6.94 -11.14
CA LEU A 145 -3.37 -6.26 -11.75
C LEU A 145 -3.47 -6.50 -13.26
N ALA A 146 -2.39 -6.88 -13.93
CA ALA A 146 -2.36 -7.24 -15.34
C ALA A 146 -2.66 -8.73 -15.60
N ASP A 147 -3.20 -9.45 -14.61
CA ASP A 147 -3.60 -10.84 -14.77
C ASP A 147 -4.70 -10.99 -15.82
N ASP A 148 -4.60 -12.01 -16.68
CA ASP A 148 -5.56 -12.26 -17.76
C ASP A 148 -6.99 -12.42 -17.22
N SER A 149 -7.17 -12.94 -16.00
CA SER A 149 -8.48 -13.08 -15.35
C SER A 149 -9.12 -11.73 -14.99
N LEU A 150 -8.34 -10.64 -14.91
CA LEU A 150 -8.83 -9.33 -14.51
C LEU A 150 -9.12 -8.41 -15.71
N VAL A 151 -8.81 -8.82 -16.94
CA VAL A 151 -8.90 -7.99 -18.16
C VAL A 151 -10.31 -7.43 -18.37
N ASP A 152 -11.33 -8.21 -18.03
CA ASP A 152 -12.73 -7.80 -18.19
C ASP A 152 -13.33 -7.13 -16.95
N CYS A 153 -12.58 -6.99 -15.85
CA CYS A 153 -13.07 -6.32 -14.65
C CYS A 153 -13.33 -4.82 -14.90
N PRO A 154 -14.56 -4.33 -14.68
CA PRO A 154 -14.89 -2.90 -14.85
C PRO A 154 -14.06 -1.96 -13.95
N LYS A 155 -13.57 -2.46 -12.81
CA LYS A 155 -12.79 -1.69 -11.83
C LYS A 155 -11.28 -1.74 -12.07
N LEU A 156 -10.79 -2.45 -13.10
CA LEU A 156 -9.35 -2.64 -13.32
C LEU A 156 -8.57 -1.32 -13.33
N GLY A 157 -9.00 -0.35 -14.15
CA GLY A 157 -8.33 0.96 -14.22
C GLY A 157 -8.36 1.73 -12.89
N ALA A 158 -9.40 1.54 -12.07
CA ALA A 158 -9.49 2.17 -10.76
C ALA A 158 -8.57 1.52 -9.72
N TRP A 159 -8.23 0.23 -9.86
CA TRP A 159 -7.21 -0.43 -9.05
C TRP A 159 -5.81 -0.02 -9.46
N GLN A 160 -5.53 0.02 -10.77
CA GLN A 160 -4.24 0.48 -11.31
C GLN A 160 -3.93 1.90 -10.84
N LYS A 161 -4.85 2.85 -11.06
CA LYS A 161 -4.68 4.24 -10.58
C LYS A 161 -4.45 4.34 -9.07
N ARG A 162 -5.12 3.49 -8.28
CA ARG A 162 -4.91 3.44 -6.82
C ARG A 162 -3.53 2.90 -6.48
N MET A 163 -3.06 1.86 -7.18
CA MET A 163 -1.71 1.32 -7.00
C MET A 163 -0.64 2.34 -7.38
N ASP A 164 -0.78 3.02 -8.52
CA ASP A 164 0.16 4.05 -8.98
C ASP A 164 0.29 5.19 -7.96
N HIS A 165 -0.83 5.62 -7.39
CA HIS A 165 -0.83 6.62 -6.32
C HIS A 165 -0.11 6.11 -5.06
N LEU A 166 -0.27 4.84 -4.70
CA LEU A 166 0.43 4.25 -3.57
C LEU A 166 1.94 4.19 -3.83
N MET A 167 2.38 3.79 -5.02
CA MET A 167 3.81 3.77 -5.37
C MET A 167 4.42 5.18 -5.36
N ALA A 168 3.69 6.17 -5.89
CA ALA A 168 4.12 7.57 -5.82
C ALA A 168 4.18 8.12 -4.39
N ASP A 169 3.31 7.66 -3.49
CA ASP A 169 3.39 7.98 -2.07
C ASP A 169 4.65 7.36 -1.42
N LEU A 170 4.98 6.11 -1.76
CA LEU A 170 6.19 5.44 -1.26
C LEU A 170 7.44 6.17 -1.71
N ASP A 171 7.51 6.54 -2.98
CA ASP A 171 8.61 7.31 -3.57
C ASP A 171 8.82 8.66 -2.84
N ARG A 172 7.74 9.38 -2.54
CA ARG A 172 7.82 10.60 -1.73
C ARG A 172 8.37 10.35 -0.33
N MET A 173 8.01 9.23 0.30
CA MET A 173 8.48 8.90 1.65
C MET A 173 9.93 8.42 1.65
N GLU A 174 10.36 7.68 0.63
CA GLU A 174 11.76 7.31 0.42
C GLU A 174 12.64 8.55 0.31
N ASN A 175 12.25 9.52 -0.52
CA ASN A 175 12.97 10.78 -0.68
C ASN A 175 13.11 11.58 0.64
N VAL A 176 12.12 11.49 1.53
CA VAL A 176 12.23 12.08 2.88
C VAL A 176 13.33 11.40 3.67
N CYS A 177 13.44 10.07 3.62
CA CYS A 177 14.50 9.34 4.32
C CYS A 177 15.87 9.60 3.73
N MET A 178 16.00 9.59 2.40
CA MET A 178 17.25 9.92 1.71
C MET A 178 17.76 11.31 2.10
N LYS A 179 16.87 12.31 2.15
CA LYS A 179 17.23 13.66 2.56
C LYS A 179 17.70 13.72 4.01
N GLN A 180 17.00 13.04 4.93
CA GLN A 180 17.39 12.99 6.34
C GLN A 180 18.73 12.27 6.56
N GLU A 181 19.01 11.22 5.80
CA GLU A 181 20.29 10.51 5.87
C GLU A 181 21.44 11.38 5.36
N GLN A 182 21.25 12.07 4.23
CA GLN A 182 22.22 13.03 3.72
C GLN A 182 22.49 14.17 4.73
N GLU A 183 21.44 14.75 5.30
CA GLU A 183 21.58 15.76 6.35
C GLU A 183 22.32 15.23 7.58
N ALA A 184 22.12 13.97 7.96
CA ALA A 184 22.85 13.35 9.07
C ALA A 184 24.33 13.09 8.75
N GLN A 185 24.66 12.78 7.49
CA GLN A 185 26.04 12.49 7.06
C GLN A 185 26.88 13.76 6.88
N TYR A 186 26.29 14.85 6.40
CA TYR A 186 26.97 16.13 6.20
C TYR A 186 26.79 17.12 7.37
N GLY A 187 25.77 16.93 8.20
CA GLY A 187 25.37 17.82 9.29
C GLY A 187 25.83 17.36 10.67
N GLY A 188 27.15 17.24 10.88
CA GLY A 188 27.76 17.16 12.22
C GLY A 188 27.55 18.41 13.10
N GLY A 189 26.39 19.06 13.00
CA GLY A 189 25.97 20.22 13.78
C GLY A 189 24.69 19.90 14.54
N SER A 190 24.83 19.80 15.86
CA SER A 190 23.77 19.76 16.87
C SER A 190 22.52 20.57 16.50
N TYR A 191 21.37 19.91 16.38
CA TYR A 191 20.09 20.54 16.68
C TYR A 191 19.67 20.13 18.09
N PRO A 192 19.29 21.08 18.96
CA PRO A 192 18.76 20.75 20.26
C PRO A 192 17.44 20.02 20.08
N THR A 193 17.35 18.83 20.70
CA THR A 193 16.08 18.16 20.98
C THR A 193 15.31 19.05 21.95
N GLU A 194 14.54 20.02 21.45
CA GLU A 194 13.52 20.67 22.26
C GLU A 194 12.45 19.64 22.60
N ARG A 195 12.51 19.20 23.85
CA ARG A 195 11.44 18.51 24.56
C ARG A 195 10.26 19.48 24.58
N PRO A 196 9.03 19.10 24.18
CA PRO A 196 7.89 19.94 24.46
C PRO A 196 7.69 19.94 25.97
N THR A 197 8.05 21.03 26.63
CA THR A 197 7.60 21.34 27.98
C THR A 197 6.13 21.70 27.86
N THR A 198 5.29 20.85 28.43
CA THR A 198 3.90 21.16 28.73
C THR A 198 3.90 22.29 29.74
N GLU A 199 3.82 23.54 29.29
CA GLU A 199 3.49 24.67 30.16
C GLU A 199 1.98 24.90 30.09
N ASP A 200 1.35 24.77 31.26
CA ASP A 200 -0.06 25.01 31.51
C ASP A 200 -0.44 26.46 31.19
N PRO A 201 -1.45 26.72 30.33
CA PRO A 201 -1.87 28.08 29.97
C PRO A 201 -2.73 28.79 31.03
N TYR A 202 -2.65 28.41 32.31
CA TYR A 202 -3.48 28.96 33.40
C TYR A 202 -2.69 29.43 34.64
N ALA A 203 -1.44 29.89 34.48
CA ALA A 203 -0.79 30.68 35.53
C ALA A 203 -1.29 32.14 35.45
N MET A 204 -2.17 32.54 36.37
CA MET A 204 -2.52 33.96 36.57
C MET A 204 -1.32 34.71 37.13
N GLU A 205 -0.77 35.65 36.37
CA GLU A 205 0.05 36.73 36.92
C GLU A 205 -0.80 38.00 37.10
N THR A 206 -1.09 38.33 38.35
CA THR A 206 -1.64 39.61 38.79
C THR A 206 -0.55 40.68 38.78
N THR A 207 -0.63 41.63 37.87
CA THR A 207 0.06 42.92 37.99
C THR A 207 -0.89 44.07 37.64
N THR A 208 -1.01 44.97 38.60
CA THR A 208 -1.88 46.14 38.68
C THR A 208 -1.37 47.33 37.85
N GLU A 209 -2.29 47.88 37.06
CA GLU A 209 -2.53 49.29 36.68
C GLU A 209 -1.38 50.24 36.26
N ALA A 210 -1.51 50.81 35.05
CA ALA A 210 -1.68 52.26 34.86
C ALA A 210 -2.21 52.58 33.45
N TYR A 211 -3.22 53.47 33.38
CA TYR A 211 -3.94 53.93 32.20
C TYR A 211 -3.11 54.82 31.26
N THR A 212 -3.43 54.80 29.96
CA THR A 212 -3.63 56.03 29.17
C THR A 212 -4.40 55.76 27.86
N THR A 213 -5.31 56.68 27.56
CA THR A 213 -6.39 56.58 26.56
C THR A 213 -6.00 57.25 25.24
N ALA A 214 -6.18 56.55 24.11
CA ALA A 214 -6.52 57.06 22.76
C ALA A 214 -6.35 55.90 21.77
N GLY A 215 -7.18 55.58 20.80
CA GLY A 215 -8.49 55.97 20.29
C GLY A 215 -8.66 55.14 18.99
N TYR A 216 -9.92 54.91 18.54
CA TYR A 216 -10.35 54.42 17.21
C TYR A 216 -9.79 53.05 16.70
N SER A 217 -10.50 52.16 16.01
CA SER A 217 -11.88 52.00 15.54
C SER A 217 -12.08 50.50 15.32
N THR A 218 -13.18 49.94 15.79
CA THR A 218 -13.52 48.51 15.63
C THR A 218 -14.11 48.25 14.25
N THR A 219 -13.62 47.24 13.55
CA THR A 219 -14.39 46.55 12.51
C THR A 219 -14.23 45.06 12.71
N SER A 220 -15.24 44.49 13.37
CA SER A 220 -15.42 43.07 13.62
C SER A 220 -15.88 42.40 12.32
N TYR A 221 -15.13 41.41 11.85
CA TYR A 221 -15.57 40.50 10.80
C TYR A 221 -15.90 39.16 11.48
N TYR A 222 -17.20 38.88 11.65
CA TYR A 222 -17.68 37.56 12.06
C TYR A 222 -17.64 36.61 10.86
N PRO A 223 -17.02 35.42 10.96
CA PRO A 223 -17.26 34.35 9.99
C PRO A 223 -18.62 33.71 10.27
N THR A 224 -19.52 33.76 9.28
CA THR A 224 -20.81 33.07 9.29
C THR A 224 -20.60 31.56 9.22
N THR A 225 -21.01 30.83 10.26
CA THR A 225 -21.14 29.37 10.23
C THR A 225 -22.42 28.99 9.52
N THR A 226 -22.33 28.37 8.34
CA THR A 226 -23.47 27.76 7.64
C THR A 226 -23.64 26.31 8.10
N THR A 227 -24.62 26.09 8.96
CA THR A 227 -25.06 24.75 9.39
C THR A 227 -25.88 24.12 8.26
N THR A 228 -25.35 23.09 7.61
CA THR A 228 -26.14 22.30 6.63
C THR A 228 -26.77 21.12 7.35
N THR A 229 -28.03 21.28 7.76
CA THR A 229 -28.90 20.21 8.21
C THR A 229 -29.34 19.40 6.98
N THR A 230 -28.81 18.19 6.81
CA THR A 230 -29.34 17.25 5.81
C THR A 230 -30.26 16.26 6.49
N ALA A 231 -31.52 16.30 6.06
CA ALA A 231 -32.63 15.51 6.57
C ALA A 231 -32.42 14.00 6.37
N VAL A 232 -32.89 13.24 7.35
CA VAL A 232 -33.02 11.77 7.32
C VAL A 232 -34.22 11.40 6.44
N PRO A 233 -34.04 10.63 5.34
CA PRO A 233 -35.17 10.00 4.67
C PRO A 233 -35.56 8.71 5.40
N THR A 234 -36.73 8.73 6.02
CA THR A 234 -37.47 7.54 6.47
C THR A 234 -38.08 6.84 5.26
N THR A 235 -37.66 5.60 4.97
CA THR A 235 -38.38 4.74 4.01
C THR A 235 -38.86 3.47 4.69
N LYS A 236 -40.15 3.23 4.47
CA LYS A 236 -41.04 2.27 5.13
C LYS A 236 -40.66 0.83 4.81
N TYR A 237 -40.80 -0.02 5.82
CA TYR A 237 -40.86 -1.47 5.70
C TYR A 237 -41.93 -1.89 4.66
N THR A 238 -41.55 -2.75 3.72
CA THR A 238 -42.50 -3.60 2.98
C THR A 238 -42.01 -5.03 2.99
N THR A 239 -42.62 -5.81 3.87
CA THR A 239 -42.55 -7.28 3.94
C THR A 239 -43.27 -7.87 2.74
N LYS A 240 -42.54 -8.56 1.84
CA LYS A 240 -43.14 -9.43 0.82
C LYS A 240 -42.95 -10.90 1.21
N ASN A 241 -44.04 -11.49 1.70
CA ASN A 241 -44.26 -12.93 1.81
C ASN A 241 -44.08 -13.60 0.43
N LYS A 242 -43.12 -14.53 0.30
CA LYS A 242 -43.07 -15.49 -0.83
C LYS A 242 -43.64 -16.83 -0.39
N LYS A 243 -44.82 -17.13 -0.96
CA LYS A 243 -45.54 -18.41 -0.91
C LYS A 243 -44.65 -19.57 -1.37
N LYS A 244 -44.66 -20.65 -0.58
CA LYS A 244 -44.37 -22.03 -0.99
C LYS A 244 -45.15 -22.39 -2.28
N LYS A 245 -44.45 -22.97 -3.26
CA LYS A 245 -45.04 -23.94 -4.20
C LYS A 245 -44.13 -25.16 -4.25
N ASN A 246 -44.59 -26.24 -3.64
CA ASN A 246 -44.10 -27.59 -3.87
C ASN A 246 -44.34 -27.95 -5.33
N ASN A 247 -43.34 -28.46 -6.03
CA ASN A 247 -43.57 -29.19 -7.28
C ASN A 247 -43.21 -30.66 -7.05
N LYS A 248 -44.24 -31.51 -7.15
CA LYS A 248 -44.19 -32.96 -6.99
C LYS A 248 -44.33 -33.52 -8.40
N ASN A 249 -43.20 -33.78 -9.08
CA ASN A 249 -43.23 -34.50 -10.34
C ASN A 249 -43.26 -36.00 -10.05
N ARG A 250 -44.41 -36.61 -10.38
CA ARG A 250 -44.54 -38.00 -10.79
C ARG A 250 -44.19 -38.07 -12.27
N ASN A 251 -43.23 -38.92 -12.61
CA ASN A 251 -43.36 -39.93 -13.66
C ASN A 251 -42.34 -41.03 -13.37
#